data_AF-A0A433PHI8-F1
#
_entry.id   AF-A0A433PHI8-F1
#
_cell.length_a   1.000
_cell.length_b   1.000
_cell.length_c   1.000
_cell.angle_alpha   90.00
_cell.angle_beta   90.00
_cell.angle_gamma   90.00
#
_symmetry.space_group_name_H-M   'P 1'
#
loop_
_entity.id
_entity.type
_entity.pdbx_description
1 polymer ?
#
loop_
_entity_poly.entity_id
_entity_poly.type
_entity_poly.pdbx_seq_one_letter_code
_entity_poly.pdbx_strand_id
1 'polypeptide(L)'
;MVSHYPENVGILAIEMYFPKRVSISSTTYSPPSAVPSHLRGLEGRALKIGPANTFGVWLGHACATQPPSCPLTFGNNTFPLTAQYVEQIHMEKFDRVSEGKYTAGLGQTKMAFVDDREDIHSICMTSVSKLLEKYNIAHTDIGRLEVGTETIIDKSKSVKSTLMQLFAAHGNTEIEGVDTTNACYGGTNAFLNAVNWIESSSWDGRYAMVVAGDFAIYAQGSARPTSGAGAVAMLLGKDAPIVVERGLRGTHMEHAWDFYKPDLSSEYPTVDGRLSNICYLRAFDNCYNRYMKRLAAKEDIEFPSLDNIDHFVFHSPYTKLVQKSFGRASFNDFKNNPEDPRWVGLEHFRDISPEDALTNRDLEKAFLSNVKAAHAKKVEPTLFASRQIGNMYTASVWACLASLISEVPSEDLVREASAFSVLFT
;
A
#
# COMPACT_ATOMS: atom_id res chain seq x y z
N MET A 1 -17.07 22.55 -26.32
CA MET A 1 -15.94 23.16 -25.60
C MET A 1 -15.30 22.04 -24.80
N VAL A 2 -14.11 21.58 -25.18
CA VAL A 2 -13.35 20.66 -24.33
C VAL A 2 -12.72 21.53 -23.26
N SER A 3 -13.37 21.65 -22.10
CA SER A 3 -12.74 22.20 -20.91
C SER A 3 -11.51 21.36 -20.62
N HIS A 4 -10.34 21.99 -20.45
CA HIS A 4 -9.10 21.28 -20.12
C HIS A 4 -9.34 20.31 -18.95
N TYR A 5 -8.93 19.06 -19.12
CA TYR A 5 -8.87 18.10 -18.02
C TYR A 5 -8.01 18.70 -16.90
N PRO A 6 -8.36 18.49 -15.61
CA PRO A 6 -7.56 19.00 -14.50
C PRO A 6 -6.11 18.52 -14.64
N GLU A 7 -5.12 19.39 -14.45
CA GLU A 7 -3.72 18.97 -14.55
C GLU A 7 -3.26 18.26 -13.26
N ASN A 8 -2.25 17.41 -13.39
CA ASN A 8 -1.58 16.77 -12.26
C ASN A 8 -2.53 16.02 -11.30
N VAL A 9 -3.49 15.26 -11.85
CA VAL A 9 -4.41 14.44 -11.04
C VAL A 9 -3.66 13.28 -10.40
N GLY A 10 -3.82 13.10 -9.10
CA GLY A 10 -3.16 12.02 -8.37
C GLY A 10 -3.40 12.04 -6.86
N ILE A 11 -2.46 11.50 -6.09
CA ILE A 11 -2.56 11.35 -4.63
C ILE A 11 -2.01 12.60 -3.94
N LEU A 12 -2.87 13.26 -3.16
CA LEU A 12 -2.55 14.42 -2.33
C LEU A 12 -2.07 14.00 -0.94
N ALA A 13 -2.68 12.96 -0.38
CA ALA A 13 -2.37 12.46 0.95
C ALA A 13 -2.67 10.97 1.04
N ILE A 14 -1.90 10.27 1.88
CA ILE A 14 -2.07 8.87 2.21
C ILE A 14 -2.00 8.69 3.72
N GLU A 15 -2.88 7.85 4.27
CA GLU A 15 -2.87 7.49 5.69
C GLU A 15 -3.15 5.99 5.82
N MET A 16 -2.29 5.31 6.59
CA MET A 16 -2.39 3.87 6.81
C MET A 16 -2.83 3.59 8.24
N TYR A 17 -3.81 2.70 8.37
CA TYR A 17 -4.20 2.08 9.63
C TYR A 17 -3.78 0.61 9.65
N PHE A 18 -3.23 0.19 10.78
CA PHE A 18 -3.04 -1.22 11.11
C PHE A 18 -3.43 -1.43 12.58
N PRO A 19 -3.90 -2.64 12.94
CA PRO A 19 -4.46 -2.92 14.27
C PRO A 19 -3.54 -2.50 15.42
N LYS A 20 -4.05 -1.61 16.29
CA LYS A 20 -3.39 -1.21 17.53
C LYS A 20 -4.15 -1.78 18.72
N ARG A 21 -3.43 -2.26 19.74
CA ARG A 21 -4.08 -2.62 21.00
C ARG A 21 -4.72 -1.37 21.61
N VAL A 22 -6.04 -1.39 21.79
CA VAL A 22 -6.74 -0.41 22.63
C VAL A 22 -6.26 -0.61 24.06
N SER A 23 -5.52 0.36 24.61
CA SER A 23 -5.28 0.39 26.06
C SER A 23 -6.57 0.87 26.73
N ILE A 24 -7.36 -0.04 27.27
CA ILE A 24 -8.40 0.35 28.22
C ILE A 24 -7.66 0.74 29.50
N SER A 25 -7.37 2.04 29.67
CA SER A 25 -6.99 2.54 30.99
C SER A 25 -8.23 2.43 31.87
N SER A 26 -8.23 1.48 32.80
CA SER A 26 -9.20 1.45 33.90
C SER A 26 -8.90 2.61 34.85
N THR A 27 -9.22 3.83 34.46
CA THR A 27 -9.34 4.94 35.40
C THR A 27 -10.78 4.96 35.88
N THR A 28 -10.96 4.41 37.09
CA THR A 28 -12.11 4.62 37.95
C THR A 28 -12.55 6.09 37.91
N TYR A 29 -13.77 6.31 37.47
CA TYR A 29 -14.48 7.57 37.63
C TYR A 29 -14.57 7.88 39.14
N SER A 30 -13.88 8.93 39.58
CA SER A 30 -14.09 9.58 40.87
C SER A 30 -14.46 11.03 40.57
N PRO A 31 -15.66 11.51 40.95
CA PRO A 31 -16.03 12.89 40.68
C PRO A 31 -15.31 13.82 41.66
N PRO A 32 -14.61 14.88 41.21
CA PRO A 32 -14.12 15.89 42.13
C PRO A 32 -15.24 16.85 42.50
N SER A 33 -15.51 16.88 43.80
CA SER A 33 -16.14 17.96 44.54
C SER A 33 -15.42 19.31 44.35
N ALA A 34 -16.22 20.38 44.27
CA ALA A 34 -15.94 21.77 44.63
C ALA A 34 -14.86 22.55 43.84
N VAL A 35 -15.35 23.62 43.21
CA VAL A 35 -14.60 24.74 42.62
C VAL A 35 -13.99 25.61 43.72
N PRO A 36 -12.77 26.12 43.52
CA PRO A 36 -12.45 27.49 43.95
C PRO A 36 -12.09 28.38 42.76
N SER A 37 -12.74 29.53 42.72
CA SER A 37 -12.40 30.72 41.93
C SER A 37 -11.00 31.23 42.29
N HIS A 38 -10.19 31.57 41.29
CA HIS A 38 -9.36 32.79 41.20
C HIS A 38 -8.29 32.63 40.10
N LEU A 39 -8.48 33.35 38.98
CA LEU A 39 -7.50 34.27 38.34
C LEU A 39 -7.81 34.45 36.86
N ARG A 40 -8.22 35.68 36.52
CA ARG A 40 -8.39 36.21 35.17
C ARG A 40 -7.06 36.72 34.63
N GLY A 41 -6.85 36.53 33.32
CA GLY A 41 -6.26 37.50 32.40
C GLY A 41 -4.73 37.60 32.32
N LEU A 42 -4.19 37.48 31.10
CA LEU A 42 -3.30 38.47 30.46
C LEU A 42 -2.99 38.04 29.01
N GLU A 43 -3.09 39.01 28.10
CA GLU A 43 -2.66 38.97 26.69
C GLU A 43 -1.12 39.03 26.58
N GLY A 44 -0.54 38.58 25.45
CA GLY A 44 0.77 39.05 24.99
C GLY A 44 1.72 38.03 24.36
N ARG A 45 2.02 38.25 23.07
CA ARG A 45 3.05 37.67 22.17
C ARG A 45 4.36 37.19 22.81
N ALA A 46 4.92 36.06 22.31
CA ALA A 46 6.16 35.96 21.50
C ALA A 46 6.88 34.60 21.63
N LEU A 47 7.39 34.12 20.49
CA LEU A 47 8.21 32.93 20.23
C LEU A 47 9.32 32.67 21.26
N LYS A 48 9.52 31.38 21.59
CA LYS A 48 10.84 30.74 21.79
C LYS A 48 10.74 29.24 21.49
N ILE A 49 11.53 28.81 20.50
CA ILE A 49 11.53 27.46 19.91
C ILE A 49 12.50 26.55 20.69
N GLY A 50 12.05 25.32 20.92
CA GLY A 50 12.78 24.16 21.42
C GLY A 50 11.93 22.90 21.10
N PRO A 51 12.52 21.76 20.70
CA PRO A 51 12.09 21.11 19.45
C PRO A 51 11.51 19.67 19.65
N ALA A 52 10.90 19.01 18.63
CA ALA A 52 10.62 17.55 18.56
C ALA A 52 10.48 17.00 17.10
N ASN A 53 10.84 15.72 16.90
CA ASN A 53 11.07 14.99 15.64
C ASN A 53 9.77 14.34 15.06
N THR A 54 9.87 13.88 13.81
CA THR A 54 9.12 12.78 13.13
C THR A 54 7.75 13.03 12.45
N PHE A 55 7.77 12.80 11.12
CA PHE A 55 6.74 12.34 10.18
C PHE A 55 5.47 13.18 9.92
N GLY A 56 5.58 14.06 8.93
CA GLY A 56 4.48 14.52 8.07
C GLY A 56 5.08 15.08 6.78
N VAL A 57 4.93 14.38 5.64
CA VAL A 57 5.42 14.91 4.36
C VAL A 57 4.28 15.68 3.69
N TRP A 58 4.27 16.98 3.97
CA TRP A 58 3.66 18.01 3.15
C TRP A 58 4.81 18.64 2.36
N LEU A 59 4.92 18.38 1.05
CA LEU A 59 5.99 18.94 0.22
C LEU A 59 5.61 20.36 -0.24
N GLY A 60 5.88 21.32 0.64
CA GLY A 60 5.98 22.74 0.35
C GLY A 60 7.24 23.30 1.03
N HIS A 61 8.08 24.02 0.28
CA HIS A 61 9.37 24.57 0.71
C HIS A 61 9.34 25.32 2.06
N ALA A 62 10.23 24.96 3.00
CA ALA A 62 11.24 25.84 3.64
C ALA A 62 11.66 25.46 5.10
N CYS A 63 12.99 25.30 5.27
CA CYS A 63 13.87 25.66 6.39
C CYS A 63 13.94 24.84 7.72
N ALA A 64 15.18 24.58 8.12
CA ALA A 64 15.69 23.65 9.14
C ALA A 64 15.50 24.06 10.62
N THR A 65 15.35 23.07 11.52
CA THR A 65 16.32 22.63 12.56
C THR A 65 15.68 21.74 13.66
N GLN A 66 16.48 20.80 14.19
CA GLN A 66 16.13 19.62 15.00
C GLN A 66 15.88 19.83 16.52
N PRO A 67 15.42 18.76 17.24
CA PRO A 67 15.25 18.61 18.71
C PRO A 67 16.29 17.85 19.53
N PRO A 68 16.43 18.13 20.85
CA PRO A 68 17.16 17.27 21.78
C PRO A 68 16.27 16.46 22.75
N SER A 69 16.64 15.16 22.81
CA SER A 69 16.83 14.27 23.97
C SER A 69 15.76 14.11 25.07
N CYS A 70 15.26 12.88 25.17
CA CYS A 70 14.74 12.26 26.39
C CYS A 70 15.78 11.21 26.89
N PRO A 71 16.19 11.19 28.17
CA PRO A 71 16.95 10.07 28.72
C PRO A 71 15.99 9.02 29.30
N LEU A 72 16.32 7.74 29.20
CA LEU A 72 16.57 6.89 30.38
C LEU A 72 16.79 5.41 30.02
N THR A 73 17.70 4.85 30.81
CA THR A 73 18.31 3.52 30.80
C THR A 73 17.43 2.41 31.39
N PHE A 74 17.78 1.20 30.96
CA PHE A 74 17.41 -0.16 31.35
C PHE A 74 16.99 -0.43 32.81
N GLY A 75 15.97 -1.27 32.98
CA GLY A 75 15.79 -2.10 34.19
C GLY A 75 14.34 -2.48 34.54
N ASN A 76 13.99 -3.74 34.29
CA ASN A 76 12.90 -4.56 34.86
C ASN A 76 11.42 -4.13 34.69
N ASN A 77 10.79 -4.78 33.71
CA ASN A 77 9.36 -5.11 33.60
C ASN A 77 8.36 -3.96 33.60
N THR A 78 8.11 -3.43 32.40
CA THR A 78 6.77 -3.13 31.89
C THR A 78 6.89 -2.93 30.37
N PHE A 79 6.30 -3.81 29.57
CA PHE A 79 6.26 -3.67 28.10
C PHE A 79 4.95 -3.00 27.70
N PRO A 80 4.94 -1.73 27.24
CA PRO A 80 3.81 -1.20 26.50
C PRO A 80 3.92 -1.69 25.04
N LEU A 81 3.27 -2.81 24.73
CA LEU A 81 3.15 -3.30 23.35
C LEU A 81 1.98 -2.57 22.65
N THR A 82 2.31 -1.65 21.74
CA THR A 82 1.39 -0.71 21.07
C THR A 82 0.95 -1.13 19.65
N ALA A 83 1.03 -2.41 19.29
CA ALA A 83 0.41 -3.00 18.08
C ALA A 83 0.11 -4.50 18.27
N GLN A 84 -0.99 -5.02 17.74
CA GLN A 84 -1.30 -6.46 17.77
C GLN A 84 -0.61 -7.15 16.60
N TYR A 85 0.48 -7.86 16.87
CA TYR A 85 1.19 -8.66 15.88
C TYR A 85 1.77 -9.94 16.50
N VAL A 86 2.06 -10.92 15.64
CA VAL A 86 2.91 -12.07 15.97
C VAL A 86 4.22 -11.97 15.20
N GLU A 87 5.34 -12.24 15.88
CA GLU A 87 6.64 -12.31 15.23
C GLU A 87 6.78 -13.64 14.49
N GLN A 88 7.25 -13.58 13.26
CA GLN A 88 7.37 -14.75 12.39
C GLN A 88 8.35 -15.78 12.95
N ILE A 89 9.40 -15.36 13.66
CA ILE A 89 10.32 -16.27 14.34
C ILE A 89 9.64 -17.09 15.45
N HIS A 90 8.64 -16.52 16.14
CA HIS A 90 7.86 -17.27 17.13
C HIS A 90 6.85 -18.19 16.45
N MET A 91 6.30 -17.77 15.32
CA MET A 91 5.40 -18.59 14.51
C MET A 91 6.14 -19.80 13.90
N GLU A 92 7.39 -19.64 13.47
CA GLU A 92 8.24 -20.76 12.99
C GLU A 92 8.38 -21.85 14.05
N LYS A 93 8.65 -21.44 15.31
CA LYS A 93 8.75 -22.35 16.46
C LYS A 93 7.42 -23.01 16.77
N PHE A 94 6.33 -22.24 16.77
CA PHE A 94 4.98 -22.73 17.04
C PHE A 94 4.54 -23.80 16.02
N ASP A 95 4.75 -23.53 14.73
CA ASP A 95 4.39 -24.43 13.63
C ASP A 95 5.39 -25.60 13.45
N ARG A 96 6.48 -25.63 14.23
CA ARG A 96 7.54 -26.65 14.16
C ARG A 96 8.17 -26.77 12.78
N VAL A 97 8.43 -25.62 12.15
CA VAL A 97 9.12 -25.54 10.86
C VAL A 97 10.58 -25.17 11.04
N SER A 98 11.38 -25.34 9.99
CA SER A 98 12.79 -24.93 10.00
C SER A 98 12.93 -23.43 10.23
N GLU A 99 13.95 -23.05 10.99
CA GLU A 99 14.37 -21.65 11.13
C GLU A 99 14.57 -21.00 9.76
N GLY A 100 14.08 -19.78 9.60
CA GLY A 100 14.19 -19.05 8.34
C GLY A 100 13.08 -19.35 7.34
N LYS A 101 12.18 -20.32 7.58
CA LYS A 101 11.12 -20.65 6.61
C LYS A 101 10.21 -19.46 6.33
N TYR A 102 9.86 -18.67 7.34
CA TYR A 102 8.99 -17.49 7.20
C TYR A 102 9.84 -16.22 7.09
N THR A 103 10.86 -16.10 7.94
CA THR A 103 11.70 -14.90 8.00
C THR A 103 12.59 -14.70 6.78
N ALA A 104 13.11 -15.77 6.18
CA ALA A 104 13.90 -15.71 4.95
C ALA A 104 13.15 -16.26 3.72
N GLY A 105 12.40 -17.35 3.89
CA GLY A 105 11.68 -18.01 2.80
C GLY A 105 10.49 -17.19 2.28
N LEU A 106 9.73 -16.57 3.17
CA LEU A 106 8.67 -15.60 2.82
C LEU A 106 9.19 -14.16 2.87
N GLY A 107 10.24 -13.92 3.66
CA GLY A 107 10.81 -12.60 3.89
C GLY A 107 9.95 -11.73 4.82
N GLN A 108 9.22 -12.34 5.76
CA GLN A 108 8.31 -11.65 6.68
C GLN A 108 8.90 -11.58 8.09
N THR A 109 8.72 -10.46 8.78
CA THR A 109 9.23 -10.28 10.16
C THR A 109 8.11 -10.39 11.18
N LYS A 110 6.98 -9.73 10.91
CA LYS A 110 5.81 -9.68 11.78
C LYS A 110 4.55 -9.82 10.95
N MET A 111 3.48 -10.20 11.62
CA MET A 111 2.16 -10.39 11.04
C MET A 111 1.12 -9.76 11.96
N ALA A 112 0.51 -8.67 11.51
CA ALA A 112 -0.58 -8.01 12.22
C ALA A 112 -1.86 -8.83 12.07
N PHE A 113 -2.69 -8.80 13.12
CA PHE A 113 -4.00 -9.45 13.13
C PHE A 113 -4.98 -8.60 13.93
N VAL A 114 -6.28 -8.86 13.74
CA VAL A 114 -7.36 -8.22 14.48
C VAL A 114 -7.92 -9.16 15.55
N ASP A 115 -8.46 -8.58 16.62
CA ASP A 115 -9.28 -9.29 17.61
C ASP A 115 -10.78 -9.06 17.34
N ASP A 116 -11.64 -9.43 18.28
CA ASP A 116 -13.10 -9.31 18.16
C ASP A 116 -13.64 -7.87 18.24
N ARG A 117 -12.77 -6.86 18.38
CA ARG A 117 -13.14 -5.44 18.44
C ARG A 117 -13.00 -4.70 17.12
N GLU A 118 -12.29 -5.28 16.15
CA GLU A 118 -12.01 -4.63 14.88
C GLU A 118 -12.58 -5.45 13.71
N ASP A 119 -13.39 -4.79 12.89
CA ASP A 119 -13.91 -5.30 11.63
C ASP A 119 -13.54 -4.37 10.45
N ILE A 120 -13.89 -4.78 9.23
CA ILE A 120 -13.56 -4.03 8.01
C ILE A 120 -14.11 -2.60 8.05
N HIS A 121 -15.28 -2.39 8.65
CA HIS A 121 -15.86 -1.07 8.83
C HIS A 121 -15.01 -0.20 9.76
N SER A 122 -14.64 -0.72 10.92
CA SER A 122 -13.88 0.01 11.95
C SER A 122 -12.49 0.43 11.46
N ILE A 123 -11.75 -0.45 10.76
CA ILE A 123 -10.42 -0.11 10.24
C ILE A 123 -10.50 0.93 9.12
N CYS A 124 -11.53 0.84 8.26
CA CYS A 124 -11.76 1.81 7.20
C CYS A 124 -12.18 3.16 7.79
N MET A 125 -13.14 3.20 8.73
CA MET A 125 -13.53 4.41 9.44
C MET A 125 -12.33 5.06 10.13
N THR A 126 -11.50 4.26 10.81
CA THR A 126 -10.32 4.79 11.51
C THR A 126 -9.29 5.40 10.55
N SER A 127 -9.04 4.75 9.40
CA SER A 127 -8.13 5.30 8.39
C SER A 127 -8.64 6.62 7.79
N VAL A 128 -9.95 6.72 7.53
CA VAL A 128 -10.59 7.93 7.00
C VAL A 128 -10.56 9.07 8.02
N SER A 129 -10.99 8.83 9.26
CA SER A 129 -10.98 9.85 10.31
C SER A 129 -9.57 10.39 10.55
N LYS A 130 -8.56 9.52 10.61
CA LYS A 130 -7.16 9.94 10.77
C LYS A 130 -6.67 10.77 9.60
N LEU A 131 -7.02 10.43 8.36
CA LEU A 131 -6.65 11.21 7.20
C LEU A 131 -7.27 12.62 7.28
N LEU A 132 -8.58 12.70 7.54
CA LEU A 132 -9.29 13.98 7.61
C LEU A 132 -8.73 14.88 8.73
N GLU A 133 -8.50 14.31 9.92
CA GLU A 133 -7.94 15.03 11.07
C GLU A 133 -6.50 15.50 10.81
N LYS A 134 -5.63 14.59 10.36
CA LYS A 134 -4.19 14.85 10.17
C LYS A 134 -3.92 15.92 9.12
N TYR A 135 -4.69 15.91 8.03
CA TYR A 135 -4.53 16.85 6.93
C TYR A 135 -5.53 18.01 6.97
N ASN A 136 -6.32 18.12 8.05
CA ASN A 136 -7.32 19.16 8.26
C ASN A 136 -8.26 19.37 7.06
N ILE A 137 -8.82 18.26 6.56
CA ILE A 137 -9.73 18.25 5.40
C ILE A 137 -11.17 18.34 5.91
N ALA A 138 -11.95 19.29 5.39
CA ALA A 138 -13.35 19.37 5.75
C ALA A 138 -14.13 18.20 5.14
N HIS A 139 -15.04 17.60 5.91
CA HIS A 139 -15.89 16.51 5.43
C HIS A 139 -16.72 16.93 4.19
N THR A 140 -17.05 18.21 4.07
CA THR A 140 -17.78 18.80 2.93
C THR A 140 -16.95 18.87 1.64
N ASP A 141 -15.62 18.75 1.72
CA ASP A 141 -14.71 18.84 0.56
C ASP A 141 -14.59 17.51 -0.18
N ILE A 142 -15.25 16.44 0.28
CA ILE A 142 -15.26 15.13 -0.38
C ILE A 142 -16.50 14.99 -1.25
N GLY A 143 -16.31 14.78 -2.56
CA GLY A 143 -17.37 14.58 -3.55
C GLY A 143 -17.49 13.14 -4.06
N ARG A 144 -16.45 12.33 -3.89
CA ARG A 144 -16.46 10.89 -4.17
C ARG A 144 -15.77 10.12 -3.04
N LEU A 145 -16.36 9.01 -2.63
CA LEU A 145 -15.77 8.05 -1.68
C LEU A 145 -15.99 6.63 -2.21
N GLU A 146 -14.92 5.88 -2.45
CA GLU A 146 -15.00 4.52 -2.96
C GLU A 146 -14.11 3.56 -2.16
N VAL A 147 -14.61 2.36 -1.90
CA VAL A 147 -13.92 1.35 -1.09
C VAL A 147 -13.53 0.15 -1.94
N GLY A 148 -12.24 -0.20 -1.92
CA GLY A 148 -11.75 -1.47 -2.43
C GLY A 148 -11.57 -2.47 -1.29
N THR A 149 -12.26 -3.60 -1.34
CA THR A 149 -12.10 -4.65 -0.33
C THR A 149 -12.50 -6.02 -0.89
N GLU A 150 -11.92 -7.08 -0.33
CA GLU A 150 -12.37 -8.47 -0.50
C GLU A 150 -12.81 -9.13 0.83
N THR A 151 -12.96 -8.32 1.88
CA THR A 151 -13.44 -8.72 3.20
C THR A 151 -14.93 -8.41 3.32
N ILE A 152 -15.75 -9.38 2.92
CA ILE A 152 -17.21 -9.20 2.78
C ILE A 152 -17.92 -9.65 4.05
N ILE A 153 -18.51 -8.70 4.78
CA ILE A 153 -19.35 -8.98 5.96
C ILE A 153 -20.85 -8.83 5.69
N ASP A 154 -21.23 -8.11 4.63
CA ASP A 154 -22.60 -8.03 4.10
C ASP A 154 -22.56 -8.17 2.57
N LYS A 155 -23.52 -8.93 2.00
CA LYS A 155 -23.55 -9.26 0.57
C LYS A 155 -24.23 -8.18 -0.30
N SER A 156 -24.79 -7.15 0.32
CA SER A 156 -25.55 -6.10 -0.35
C SER A 156 -25.14 -4.71 0.15
N LYS A 157 -25.05 -4.54 1.47
CA LYS A 157 -24.67 -3.27 2.09
C LYS A 157 -23.16 -3.04 1.98
N SER A 158 -22.78 -1.95 1.31
CA SER A 158 -21.39 -1.56 1.12
C SER A 158 -20.75 -1.00 2.40
N VAL A 159 -19.44 -1.22 2.57
CA VAL A 159 -18.58 -0.53 3.54
C VAL A 159 -18.68 0.98 3.34
N LYS A 160 -18.68 1.46 2.08
CA LYS A 160 -18.88 2.87 1.75
C LYS A 160 -20.11 3.47 2.42
N SER A 161 -21.24 2.76 2.42
CA SER A 161 -22.46 3.24 3.07
C SER A 161 -22.34 3.36 4.58
N THR A 162 -21.51 2.53 5.22
CA THR A 162 -21.17 2.65 6.65
C THR A 162 -20.27 3.86 6.91
N LEU A 163 -19.29 4.13 6.03
CA LEU A 163 -18.40 5.29 6.11
C LEU A 163 -19.15 6.63 6.00
N MET A 164 -20.30 6.66 5.32
CA MET A 164 -21.14 7.86 5.23
C MET A 164 -21.56 8.43 6.60
N GLN A 165 -21.51 7.66 7.69
CA GLN A 165 -21.74 8.17 9.05
C GLN A 165 -20.78 9.32 9.42
N LEU A 166 -19.53 9.27 8.96
CA LEU A 166 -18.53 10.32 9.20
C LEU A 166 -18.91 11.65 8.51
N PHE A 167 -19.54 11.55 7.34
CA PHE A 167 -19.86 12.70 6.48
C PHE A 167 -21.27 13.27 6.74
N ALA A 168 -22.25 12.40 6.97
CA ALA A 168 -23.63 12.79 7.26
C ALA A 168 -23.73 13.62 8.55
N ALA A 169 -22.89 13.32 9.56
CA ALA A 169 -22.78 14.12 10.79
C ALA A 169 -22.39 15.58 10.53
N HIS A 170 -21.75 15.85 9.39
CA HIS A 170 -21.33 17.19 8.94
C HIS A 170 -22.21 17.74 7.82
N GLY A 171 -23.36 17.13 7.54
CA GLY A 171 -24.30 17.56 6.50
C GLY A 171 -23.87 17.25 5.06
N ASN A 172 -22.81 16.45 4.85
CA ASN A 172 -22.41 16.04 3.50
C ASN A 172 -22.92 14.63 3.18
N THR A 173 -23.97 14.55 2.36
CA THR A 173 -24.55 13.28 1.88
C THR A 173 -24.45 13.12 0.36
N GLU A 174 -24.03 14.15 -0.35
CA GLU A 174 -23.86 14.15 -1.80
C GLU A 174 -22.45 13.68 -2.15
N ILE A 175 -22.21 12.37 -2.01
CA ILE A 175 -20.89 11.75 -2.24
C ILE A 175 -21.07 10.52 -3.14
N GLU A 176 -20.53 10.56 -4.35
CA GLU A 176 -20.50 9.42 -5.30
C GLU A 176 -19.63 8.25 -4.79
N GLY A 177 -19.75 7.09 -5.46
CA GLY A 177 -18.95 5.90 -5.18
C GLY A 177 -19.64 4.87 -4.28
N VAL A 178 -19.12 3.64 -4.33
CA VAL A 178 -19.62 2.43 -3.63
C VAL A 178 -18.43 1.52 -3.28
N ASP A 179 -18.65 0.22 -3.06
CA ASP A 179 -17.57 -0.75 -2.93
C ASP A 179 -17.25 -1.36 -4.31
N THR A 180 -15.99 -1.74 -4.53
CA THR A 180 -15.54 -2.49 -5.70
C THR A 180 -14.62 -3.63 -5.30
N THR A 181 -14.84 -4.80 -5.90
CA THR A 181 -14.20 -6.05 -5.46
C THR A 181 -13.73 -6.88 -6.65
N ASN A 182 -12.44 -7.24 -6.62
CA ASN A 182 -11.88 -8.38 -7.34
C ASN A 182 -10.59 -8.79 -6.61
N ALA A 183 -10.72 -9.60 -5.56
CA ALA A 183 -9.62 -9.94 -4.66
C ALA A 183 -8.80 -8.69 -4.27
N CYS A 184 -7.47 -8.80 -4.25
CA CYS A 184 -6.55 -7.73 -3.90
C CYS A 184 -6.54 -6.53 -4.88
N TYR A 185 -7.26 -6.58 -6.01
CA TYR A 185 -7.29 -5.51 -7.01
C TYR A 185 -8.31 -4.40 -6.69
N GLY A 186 -9.26 -4.63 -5.79
CA GLY A 186 -10.35 -3.68 -5.49
C GLY A 186 -9.87 -2.26 -5.19
N GLY A 187 -8.80 -2.11 -4.39
CA GLY A 187 -8.23 -0.80 -4.06
C GLY A 187 -7.70 -0.05 -5.28
N THR A 188 -7.05 -0.77 -6.21
CA THR A 188 -6.60 -0.22 -7.49
C THR A 188 -7.76 0.18 -8.38
N ASN A 189 -8.83 -0.62 -8.43
CA ASN A 189 -10.00 -0.27 -9.22
C ASN A 189 -10.69 1.00 -8.69
N ALA A 190 -10.84 1.12 -7.37
CA ALA A 190 -11.38 2.32 -6.72
C ALA A 190 -10.52 3.57 -7.00
N PHE A 191 -9.18 3.42 -6.96
CA PHE A 191 -8.24 4.46 -7.34
C PHE A 191 -8.45 4.94 -8.79
N LEU A 192 -8.53 4.00 -9.73
CA LEU A 192 -8.73 4.34 -11.15
C LEU A 192 -10.09 5.01 -11.38
N ASN A 193 -11.15 4.53 -10.72
CA ASN A 193 -12.48 5.14 -10.79
C ASN A 193 -12.48 6.57 -10.26
N ALA A 194 -11.76 6.83 -9.16
CA ALA A 194 -11.61 8.17 -8.61
C ALA A 194 -10.82 9.12 -9.52
N VAL A 195 -9.70 8.67 -10.10
CA VAL A 195 -8.95 9.46 -11.10
C VAL A 195 -9.84 9.79 -12.30
N ASN A 196 -10.53 8.79 -12.84
CA ASN A 196 -11.42 8.98 -13.98
C ASN A 196 -12.59 9.94 -13.65
N TRP A 197 -13.12 9.91 -12.42
CA TRP A 197 -14.17 10.83 -11.97
C TRP A 197 -13.66 12.27 -11.91
N ILE A 198 -12.46 12.51 -11.34
CA ILE A 198 -11.83 13.85 -11.32
C ILE A 198 -11.63 14.37 -12.75
N GLU A 199 -11.24 13.48 -13.67
CA GLU A 199 -11.05 13.83 -15.08
C GLU A 199 -12.37 13.86 -15.88
N SER A 200 -13.53 13.58 -15.30
CA SER A 200 -14.79 13.53 -16.03
C SER A 200 -15.52 14.87 -16.10
N SER A 201 -16.51 14.98 -16.99
CA SER A 201 -17.46 16.10 -17.00
C SER A 201 -18.38 16.16 -15.77
N SER A 202 -18.40 15.10 -14.95
CA SER A 202 -19.18 15.02 -13.71
C SER A 202 -18.40 15.50 -12.49
N TRP A 203 -17.13 15.88 -12.65
CA TRP A 203 -16.36 16.41 -11.54
C TRP A 203 -16.93 17.75 -11.06
N ASP A 204 -17.14 17.86 -9.75
CA ASP A 204 -17.75 19.01 -9.09
C ASP A 204 -16.72 19.92 -8.39
N GLY A 205 -15.42 19.67 -8.59
CA GLY A 205 -14.32 20.41 -7.97
C GLY A 205 -13.87 19.88 -6.61
N ARG A 206 -14.59 18.94 -6.00
CA ARG A 206 -14.25 18.35 -4.69
C ARG A 206 -13.21 17.23 -4.82
N TYR A 207 -12.64 16.83 -3.69
CA TYR A 207 -11.70 15.70 -3.63
C TYR A 207 -12.43 14.37 -3.82
N ALA A 208 -11.69 13.39 -4.35
CA ALA A 208 -12.06 11.99 -4.24
C ALA A 208 -11.30 11.33 -3.11
N MET A 209 -11.94 10.42 -2.39
CA MET A 209 -11.33 9.61 -1.35
C MET A 209 -11.45 8.13 -1.72
N VAL A 210 -10.34 7.42 -1.61
CA VAL A 210 -10.26 5.99 -1.87
C VAL A 210 -9.82 5.29 -0.61
N VAL A 211 -10.53 4.23 -0.22
CA VAL A 211 -10.17 3.42 0.94
C VAL A 211 -9.94 1.99 0.47
N ALA A 212 -8.74 1.46 0.70
CA ALA A 212 -8.45 0.05 0.49
C ALA A 212 -8.24 -0.60 1.86
N GLY A 213 -8.87 -1.74 2.14
CA GLY A 213 -8.74 -2.34 3.47
C GLY A 213 -9.22 -3.78 3.51
N ASP A 214 -8.55 -4.60 4.32
CA ASP A 214 -8.81 -6.03 4.38
C ASP A 214 -8.20 -6.71 5.61
N PHE A 215 -8.71 -7.93 5.86
CA PHE A 215 -8.08 -8.94 6.68
C PHE A 215 -7.69 -10.14 5.82
N ALA A 216 -6.39 -10.34 5.60
CA ALA A 216 -5.89 -11.56 5.01
C ALA A 216 -5.83 -12.65 6.07
N ILE A 217 -6.87 -13.49 6.13
CA ILE A 217 -6.96 -14.58 7.10
C ILE A 217 -6.98 -15.92 6.36
N TYR A 218 -6.12 -16.84 6.80
CA TYR A 218 -6.03 -18.19 6.25
C TYR A 218 -6.20 -19.25 7.35
N ALA A 219 -6.77 -20.39 6.96
CA ALA A 219 -6.87 -21.57 7.80
C ALA A 219 -5.49 -22.09 8.23
N GLN A 220 -5.47 -23.08 9.13
CA GLN A 220 -4.22 -23.73 9.53
C GLN A 220 -3.51 -24.33 8.31
N GLY A 221 -2.24 -23.98 8.12
CA GLY A 221 -1.44 -24.47 7.01
C GLY A 221 -0.37 -23.46 6.58
N SER A 222 0.27 -23.74 5.44
CA SER A 222 1.41 -22.97 4.93
C SER A 222 1.08 -21.54 4.49
N ALA A 223 -0.19 -21.19 4.33
CA ALA A 223 -0.64 -19.84 3.96
C ALA A 223 -0.90 -18.94 5.18
N ARG A 224 -1.11 -19.50 6.37
CA ARG A 224 -1.32 -18.69 7.59
C ARG A 224 -0.20 -17.67 7.86
N PRO A 225 1.09 -17.97 7.66
CA PRO A 225 2.16 -17.00 7.89
C PRO A 225 2.17 -15.82 6.90
N THR A 226 1.37 -15.87 5.82
CA THR A 226 1.20 -14.75 4.88
C THR A 226 -0.02 -13.89 5.18
N SER A 227 -0.69 -14.10 6.32
CA SER A 227 -1.79 -13.25 6.76
C SER A 227 -1.34 -11.81 7.05
N GLY A 228 -2.29 -10.93 7.32
CA GLY A 228 -2.07 -9.54 7.69
C GLY A 228 -3.40 -8.77 7.75
N ALA A 229 -3.38 -7.56 8.29
CA ALA A 229 -4.58 -6.76 8.45
C ALA A 229 -4.25 -5.27 8.41
N GLY A 230 -5.07 -4.49 7.70
CA GLY A 230 -4.93 -3.04 7.67
C GLY A 230 -5.80 -2.36 6.62
N ALA A 231 -5.81 -1.04 6.65
CA ALA A 231 -6.48 -0.17 5.70
C ALA A 231 -5.58 1.01 5.30
N VAL A 232 -5.76 1.50 4.09
CA VAL A 232 -5.12 2.71 3.57
C VAL A 232 -6.20 3.62 3.00
N ALA A 233 -6.27 4.85 3.50
CA ALA A 233 -7.06 5.91 2.92
C ALA A 233 -6.16 6.81 2.07
N MET A 234 -6.63 7.19 0.89
CA MET A 234 -5.96 8.09 -0.04
C MET A 234 -6.89 9.24 -0.41
N LEU A 235 -6.37 10.47 -0.34
CA LEU A 235 -7.03 11.67 -0.84
C LEU A 235 -6.50 11.96 -2.25
N LEU A 236 -7.40 12.12 -3.22
CA LEU A 236 -7.08 12.39 -4.61
C LEU A 236 -7.63 13.74 -5.05
N GLY A 237 -6.89 14.43 -5.91
CA GLY A 237 -7.27 15.71 -6.49
C GLY A 237 -6.30 16.14 -7.60
N LYS A 238 -6.49 17.35 -8.10
CA LYS A 238 -5.54 18.03 -9.00
C LYS A 238 -4.33 18.56 -8.25
N ASP A 239 -3.27 18.93 -8.98
CA ASP A 239 -2.02 19.48 -8.42
C ASP A 239 -1.37 18.56 -7.37
N ALA A 240 -1.50 17.25 -7.57
CA ALA A 240 -0.99 16.26 -6.64
C ALA A 240 0.54 16.14 -6.69
N PRO A 241 1.21 15.90 -5.55
CA PRO A 241 2.65 15.59 -5.53
C PRO A 241 2.95 14.21 -6.14
N ILE A 242 2.00 13.27 -6.09
CA ILE A 242 2.12 11.95 -6.72
C ILE A 242 1.12 11.90 -7.88
N VAL A 243 1.59 12.27 -9.07
CA VAL A 243 0.77 12.41 -10.28
C VAL A 243 0.61 11.08 -10.99
N VAL A 244 -0.59 10.81 -11.50
CA VAL A 244 -0.83 9.65 -12.37
C VAL A 244 -0.35 9.96 -13.78
N GLU A 245 0.56 9.14 -14.29
CA GLU A 245 0.97 9.22 -15.68
C GLU A 245 -0.14 8.75 -16.63
N ARG A 246 -0.75 9.70 -17.34
CA ARG A 246 -1.80 9.43 -18.32
C ARG A 246 -1.29 8.52 -19.44
N GLY A 247 -2.11 7.55 -19.84
CA GLY A 247 -1.82 6.60 -20.92
C GLY A 247 -0.91 5.43 -20.53
N LEU A 248 -0.07 5.56 -19.49
CA LEU A 248 0.89 4.53 -19.07
C LEU A 248 0.30 3.50 -18.08
N ARG A 249 -0.66 2.69 -18.54
CA ARG A 249 -1.34 1.66 -17.71
C ARG A 249 -1.40 0.28 -18.38
N GLY A 250 -0.55 -0.66 -17.98
CA GLY A 250 -0.66 -2.06 -18.43
C GLY A 250 -1.68 -2.82 -17.60
N THR A 251 -2.76 -3.33 -18.22
CA THR A 251 -3.80 -4.11 -17.52
C THR A 251 -3.89 -5.50 -18.13
N HIS A 252 -4.02 -6.54 -17.30
CA HIS A 252 -4.31 -7.92 -17.70
C HIS A 252 -5.39 -8.49 -16.78
N MET A 253 -6.38 -9.16 -17.37
CA MET A 253 -7.43 -9.87 -16.65
C MET A 253 -7.67 -11.19 -17.40
N GLU A 254 -7.83 -12.26 -16.65
CA GLU A 254 -8.12 -13.59 -17.18
C GLU A 254 -8.98 -14.36 -16.18
N HIS A 255 -9.66 -15.40 -16.65
CA HIS A 255 -10.38 -16.31 -15.77
C HIS A 255 -9.39 -17.31 -15.14
N ALA A 256 -9.32 -17.34 -13.82
CA ALA A 256 -8.51 -18.29 -13.06
C ALA A 256 -9.21 -18.68 -11.75
N TRP A 257 -8.87 -19.87 -11.24
CA TRP A 257 -9.30 -20.41 -9.95
C TRP A 257 -8.09 -20.66 -9.05
N ASP A 258 -7.18 -19.69 -8.99
CA ASP A 258 -5.96 -19.75 -8.21
C ASP A 258 -6.18 -19.38 -6.74
N PHE A 259 -7.00 -18.35 -6.49
CA PHE A 259 -7.44 -17.91 -5.17
C PHE A 259 -8.88 -17.41 -5.24
N TYR A 260 -9.78 -17.95 -4.42
CA TYR A 260 -11.19 -17.56 -4.40
C TYR A 260 -11.89 -17.93 -3.09
N LYS A 261 -13.02 -17.27 -2.79
CA LYS A 261 -13.81 -17.48 -1.57
C LYS A 261 -15.22 -17.99 -1.92
N PRO A 262 -15.38 -19.30 -2.24
CA PRO A 262 -16.66 -19.84 -2.68
C PRO A 262 -17.63 -20.13 -1.52
N ASP A 263 -17.09 -20.40 -0.32
CA ASP A 263 -17.87 -20.67 0.88
C ASP A 263 -18.20 -19.36 1.60
N LEU A 264 -19.45 -18.91 1.44
CA LEU A 264 -19.93 -17.66 2.04
C LEU A 264 -20.10 -17.74 3.57
N SER A 265 -19.91 -18.91 4.18
CA SER A 265 -19.96 -19.10 5.64
C SER A 265 -18.58 -19.08 6.28
N SER A 266 -17.50 -19.07 5.49
CA SER A 266 -16.12 -19.06 5.95
C SER A 266 -15.38 -17.81 5.48
N GLU A 267 -14.52 -17.28 6.34
CA GLU A 267 -13.60 -16.21 5.96
C GLU A 267 -12.39 -16.73 5.15
N TYR A 268 -12.16 -18.05 5.19
CA TYR A 268 -10.98 -18.65 4.58
C TYR A 268 -11.16 -18.87 3.07
N PRO A 269 -10.14 -18.52 2.27
CA PRO A 269 -10.15 -18.75 0.84
C PRO A 269 -9.84 -20.22 0.51
N THR A 270 -10.32 -20.66 -0.65
CA THR A 270 -9.74 -21.78 -1.40
C THR A 270 -8.54 -21.24 -2.19
N VAL A 271 -7.38 -21.88 -2.03
CA VAL A 271 -6.13 -21.42 -2.64
C VAL A 271 -5.32 -22.59 -3.21
N ASP A 272 -4.96 -22.50 -4.48
CA ASP A 272 -3.86 -23.26 -5.08
C ASP A 272 -2.63 -22.36 -5.12
N GLY A 273 -1.74 -22.51 -4.13
CA GLY A 273 -0.58 -21.63 -3.99
C GLY A 273 0.42 -21.73 -5.14
N ARG A 274 0.49 -22.88 -5.83
CA ARG A 274 1.35 -23.03 -7.01
C ARG A 274 0.74 -22.26 -8.19
N LEU A 275 -0.55 -22.47 -8.43
CA LEU A 275 -1.27 -21.77 -9.50
C LEU A 275 -1.30 -20.26 -9.25
N SER A 276 -1.48 -19.80 -8.01
CA SER A 276 -1.48 -18.38 -7.64
C SER A 276 -0.18 -17.68 -8.02
N ASN A 277 0.97 -18.32 -7.78
CA ASN A 277 2.27 -17.76 -8.19
C ASN A 277 2.41 -17.72 -9.72
N ILE A 278 1.92 -18.73 -10.44
CA ILE A 278 1.93 -18.77 -11.90
C ILE A 278 1.05 -17.67 -12.48
N CYS A 279 -0.18 -17.53 -12.00
CA CYS A 279 -1.11 -16.48 -12.41
C CYS A 279 -0.54 -15.08 -12.13
N TYR A 280 0.04 -14.86 -10.94
CA TYR A 280 0.68 -13.59 -10.60
C TYR A 280 1.80 -13.23 -11.58
N LEU A 281 2.75 -14.14 -11.82
CA LEU A 281 3.88 -13.86 -12.72
C LEU A 281 3.46 -13.71 -14.18
N ARG A 282 2.46 -14.48 -14.63
CA ARG A 282 1.88 -14.32 -15.97
C ARG A 282 1.17 -12.98 -16.14
N ALA A 283 0.38 -12.57 -15.16
CA ALA A 283 -0.26 -11.26 -15.16
C ALA A 283 0.80 -10.14 -15.16
N PHE A 284 1.85 -10.30 -14.35
CA PHE A 284 3.00 -9.39 -14.32
C PHE A 284 3.66 -9.25 -15.69
N ASP A 285 4.00 -10.35 -16.37
CA ASP A 285 4.58 -10.32 -17.72
C ASP A 285 3.71 -9.52 -18.70
N ASN A 286 2.40 -9.77 -18.68
CA ASN A 286 1.47 -9.10 -19.57
C ASN A 286 1.35 -7.60 -19.26
N CYS A 287 1.22 -7.24 -17.99
CA CYS A 287 1.13 -5.84 -17.55
C CYS A 287 2.42 -5.07 -17.83
N TYR A 288 3.57 -5.65 -17.49
CA TYR A 288 4.90 -5.06 -17.72
C TYR A 288 5.16 -4.83 -19.20
N ASN A 289 4.97 -5.84 -20.06
CA ASN A 289 5.18 -5.71 -21.51
C ASN A 289 4.23 -4.67 -22.13
N ARG A 290 2.97 -4.61 -21.69
CA ARG A 290 2.02 -3.57 -22.13
C ARG A 290 2.42 -2.18 -21.67
N TYR A 291 2.92 -2.04 -20.45
CA TYR A 291 3.44 -0.78 -19.92
C TYR A 291 4.67 -0.34 -20.71
N MET A 292 5.67 -1.23 -20.87
CA MET A 292 6.91 -0.94 -21.59
C MET A 292 6.65 -0.56 -23.04
N LYS A 293 5.74 -1.25 -23.74
CA LYS A 293 5.34 -0.86 -25.10
C LYS A 293 4.78 0.58 -25.17
N ARG A 294 4.05 1.01 -24.15
CA ARG A 294 3.49 2.38 -24.11
C ARG A 294 4.54 3.41 -23.70
N LEU A 295 5.44 3.04 -22.80
CA LEU A 295 6.59 3.86 -22.44
C LEU A 295 7.49 4.11 -23.65
N ALA A 296 7.84 3.05 -24.41
CA ALA A 296 8.58 3.15 -25.67
C ALA A 296 7.95 4.19 -26.60
N ALA A 297 6.63 4.11 -26.81
CA ALA A 297 5.93 5.01 -27.71
C ALA A 297 5.82 6.45 -27.18
N LYS A 298 5.71 6.63 -25.86
CA LYS A 298 5.55 7.95 -25.22
C LYS A 298 6.87 8.72 -25.17
N GLU A 299 7.96 8.03 -24.84
CA GLU A 299 9.28 8.61 -24.59
C GLU A 299 10.27 8.40 -25.76
N ASP A 300 9.81 7.82 -26.88
CA ASP A 300 10.60 7.49 -28.07
C ASP A 300 11.85 6.64 -27.75
N ILE A 301 11.65 5.57 -26.98
CA ILE A 301 12.70 4.64 -26.53
C ILE A 301 12.55 3.32 -27.28
N GLU A 302 13.59 2.88 -27.99
CA GLU A 302 13.57 1.63 -28.78
C GLU A 302 13.42 0.39 -27.89
N PHE A 303 14.24 0.29 -26.84
CA PHE A 303 14.25 -0.83 -25.90
C PHE A 303 14.07 -0.33 -24.46
N PRO A 304 12.83 0.01 -24.02
CA PRO A 304 12.59 0.37 -22.64
C PRO A 304 12.87 -0.84 -21.73
N SER A 305 13.32 -0.55 -20.51
CA SER A 305 13.69 -1.54 -19.51
C SER A 305 13.45 -1.04 -18.09
N LEU A 306 13.74 -1.87 -17.09
CA LEU A 306 13.68 -1.48 -15.69
C LEU A 306 14.57 -0.28 -15.32
N ASP A 307 15.54 0.08 -16.17
CA ASP A 307 16.39 1.25 -15.95
C ASP A 307 15.62 2.56 -16.11
N ASN A 308 14.56 2.55 -16.93
CA ASN A 308 13.69 3.70 -17.16
C ASN A 308 12.71 3.96 -16.00
N ILE A 309 12.64 3.06 -15.01
CA ILE A 309 11.73 3.17 -13.87
C ILE A 309 12.52 3.37 -12.59
N ASP A 310 12.30 4.44 -11.84
CA ASP A 310 13.08 4.73 -10.63
C ASP A 310 12.77 3.80 -9.46
N HIS A 311 11.49 3.52 -9.20
CA HIS A 311 11.05 2.60 -8.16
C HIS A 311 9.88 1.73 -8.64
N PHE A 312 9.80 0.52 -8.11
CA PHE A 312 8.70 -0.42 -8.39
C PHE A 312 7.95 -0.73 -7.11
N VAL A 313 6.63 -0.55 -7.15
CA VAL A 313 5.74 -0.82 -6.01
C VAL A 313 4.79 -1.94 -6.41
N PHE A 314 4.87 -3.06 -5.70
CA PHE A 314 4.13 -4.27 -6.00
C PHE A 314 3.02 -4.50 -4.96
N HIS A 315 1.94 -5.16 -5.37
CA HIS A 315 1.17 -5.95 -4.41
C HIS A 315 2.10 -6.98 -3.75
N SER A 316 2.19 -6.93 -2.42
CA SER A 316 3.10 -7.77 -1.64
C SER A 316 2.32 -8.72 -0.72
N PRO A 317 1.95 -9.93 -1.18
CA PRO A 317 1.38 -10.94 -0.29
C PRO A 317 2.45 -11.48 0.66
N TYR A 318 3.70 -11.51 0.21
CA TYR A 318 4.90 -11.72 1.00
C TYR A 318 6.11 -11.24 0.17
N THR A 319 7.14 -10.73 0.83
CA THR A 319 8.23 -10.01 0.14
C THR A 319 9.05 -10.87 -0.81
N LYS A 320 9.11 -12.20 -0.59
CA LYS A 320 9.81 -13.09 -1.53
C LYS A 320 9.15 -13.13 -2.92
N LEU A 321 7.83 -13.01 -3.02
CA LEU A 321 7.16 -12.93 -4.33
C LEU A 321 7.55 -11.65 -5.05
N VAL A 322 7.58 -10.51 -4.34
CA VAL A 322 7.99 -9.23 -4.91
C VAL A 322 9.41 -9.29 -5.49
N GLN A 323 10.35 -9.91 -4.77
CA GLN A 323 11.71 -10.15 -5.29
C GLN A 323 11.65 -10.89 -6.63
N LYS A 324 10.89 -12.01 -6.68
CA LYS A 324 10.75 -12.83 -7.89
C LYS A 324 10.15 -12.05 -9.05
N SER A 325 9.13 -11.23 -8.79
CA SER A 325 8.48 -10.38 -9.78
C SER A 325 9.44 -9.33 -10.35
N PHE A 326 10.29 -8.74 -9.52
CA PHE A 326 11.32 -7.82 -10.00
C PHE A 326 12.41 -8.54 -10.82
N GLY A 327 12.82 -9.75 -10.43
CA GLY A 327 13.64 -10.61 -11.29
C GLY A 327 12.96 -10.92 -12.63
N ARG A 328 11.63 -11.11 -12.61
CA ARG A 328 10.83 -11.35 -13.82
C ARG A 328 10.81 -10.13 -14.75
N ALA A 329 10.86 -8.91 -14.24
CA ALA A 329 11.05 -7.71 -15.07
C ALA A 329 12.34 -7.81 -15.91
N SER A 330 13.44 -8.21 -15.29
CA SER A 330 14.73 -8.42 -15.96
C SER A 330 14.67 -9.49 -17.05
N PHE A 331 13.91 -10.57 -16.82
CA PHE A 331 13.68 -11.57 -17.86
C PHE A 331 12.89 -11.00 -19.05
N ASN A 332 11.88 -10.17 -18.80
CA ASN A 332 11.15 -9.50 -19.88
C ASN A 332 12.05 -8.51 -20.65
N ASP A 333 12.93 -7.78 -19.95
CA ASP A 333 13.93 -6.90 -20.59
C ASP A 333 14.90 -7.70 -21.47
N PHE A 334 15.34 -8.88 -21.01
CA PHE A 334 16.13 -9.82 -21.81
C PHE A 334 15.38 -10.28 -23.06
N LYS A 335 14.09 -10.59 -22.95
CA LYS A 335 13.28 -10.98 -24.12
C LYS A 335 13.08 -9.80 -25.08
N ASN A 336 13.06 -8.57 -24.59
CA ASN A 336 12.89 -7.35 -25.40
C ASN A 336 14.18 -6.96 -26.15
N ASN A 337 15.35 -7.08 -25.51
CA ASN A 337 16.65 -6.79 -26.12
C ASN A 337 17.68 -7.88 -25.74
N PRO A 338 17.63 -9.07 -26.38
CA PRO A 338 18.45 -10.22 -25.99
C PRO A 338 19.94 -10.08 -26.34
N GLU A 339 20.30 -9.04 -27.09
CA GLU A 339 21.67 -8.75 -27.51
C GLU A 339 22.37 -7.71 -26.61
N ASP A 340 21.69 -7.16 -25.58
CA ASP A 340 22.32 -6.26 -24.62
C ASP A 340 23.46 -6.97 -23.87
N PRO A 341 24.66 -6.36 -23.75
CA PRO A 341 25.82 -6.95 -23.08
C PRO A 341 25.58 -7.39 -21.63
N ARG A 342 24.54 -6.87 -20.96
CA ARG A 342 24.19 -7.29 -19.60
C ARG A 342 23.67 -8.74 -19.51
N TRP A 343 23.36 -9.38 -20.63
CA TRP A 343 22.80 -10.74 -20.67
C TRP A 343 23.81 -11.84 -20.96
N VAL A 344 25.11 -11.51 -21.03
CA VAL A 344 26.18 -12.49 -21.29
C VAL A 344 26.08 -13.65 -20.30
N GLY A 345 25.96 -14.88 -20.81
CA GLY A 345 25.80 -16.11 -20.03
C GLY A 345 24.34 -16.54 -19.76
N LEU A 346 23.35 -15.75 -20.19
CA LEU A 346 21.91 -16.05 -20.06
C LEU A 346 21.25 -16.45 -21.39
N GLU A 347 22.01 -16.58 -22.47
CA GLU A 347 21.51 -16.81 -23.83
C GLU A 347 20.74 -18.12 -23.97
N HIS A 348 21.07 -19.12 -23.15
CA HIS A 348 20.38 -20.41 -23.10
C HIS A 348 18.91 -20.30 -22.63
N PHE A 349 18.50 -19.18 -22.02
CA PHE A 349 17.10 -18.90 -21.71
C PHE A 349 16.33 -18.24 -22.86
N ARG A 350 16.96 -17.97 -24.00
CA ARG A 350 16.32 -17.26 -25.13
C ARG A 350 15.09 -17.99 -25.66
N ASP A 351 15.18 -19.30 -25.80
CA ASP A 351 14.15 -20.13 -26.44
C ASP A 351 13.24 -20.88 -25.45
N ILE A 352 13.30 -20.52 -24.15
CA ILE A 352 12.40 -21.11 -23.15
C ILE A 352 10.94 -20.77 -23.47
N SER A 353 10.05 -21.74 -23.33
CA SER A 353 8.61 -21.52 -23.50
C SER A 353 8.08 -20.59 -22.39
N PRO A 354 7.04 -19.77 -22.65
CA PRO A 354 6.41 -18.96 -21.61
C PRO A 354 5.98 -19.76 -20.39
N GLU A 355 5.45 -20.98 -20.60
CA GLU A 355 4.97 -21.88 -19.55
C GLU A 355 6.12 -22.42 -18.69
N ASP A 356 7.20 -22.88 -19.32
CA ASP A 356 8.38 -23.36 -18.59
C ASP A 356 9.05 -22.22 -17.82
N ALA A 357 9.09 -21.02 -18.42
CA ALA A 357 9.69 -19.84 -17.79
C ALA A 357 9.02 -19.47 -16.47
N LEU A 358 7.72 -19.74 -16.29
CA LEU A 358 6.98 -19.41 -15.07
C LEU A 358 7.31 -20.34 -13.90
N THR A 359 7.93 -21.50 -14.16
CA THR A 359 8.23 -22.50 -13.13
C THR A 359 9.71 -22.90 -13.04
N ASN A 360 10.54 -22.40 -13.97
CA ASN A 360 11.98 -22.69 -14.02
C ASN A 360 12.76 -21.97 -12.91
N ARG A 361 13.33 -22.75 -11.99
CA ARG A 361 14.10 -22.24 -10.83
C ARG A 361 15.47 -21.67 -11.20
N ASP A 362 16.11 -22.20 -12.25
CA ASP A 362 17.41 -21.71 -12.70
C ASP A 362 17.27 -20.34 -13.35
N LEU A 363 16.22 -20.14 -14.15
CA LEU A 363 15.83 -18.84 -14.69
C LEU A 363 15.55 -17.85 -13.55
N GLU A 364 14.68 -18.22 -12.59
CA GLU A 364 14.36 -17.37 -11.44
C GLU A 364 15.64 -16.91 -10.72
N LYS A 365 16.55 -17.85 -10.41
CA LYS A 365 17.80 -17.56 -9.70
C LYS A 365 18.73 -16.67 -10.51
N ALA A 366 18.87 -16.92 -11.81
CA ALA A 366 19.74 -16.16 -12.69
C ALA A 366 19.31 -14.69 -12.78
N PHE A 367 18.04 -14.44 -13.10
CA PHE A 367 17.53 -13.08 -13.27
C PHE A 367 17.40 -12.33 -11.93
N LEU A 368 17.09 -13.01 -10.83
CA LEU A 368 17.18 -12.41 -9.48
C LEU A 368 18.60 -11.96 -9.13
N SER A 369 19.60 -12.76 -9.49
CA SER A 369 21.01 -12.43 -9.22
C SER A 369 21.44 -11.21 -10.02
N ASN A 370 21.00 -11.11 -11.28
CA ASN A 370 21.30 -9.98 -12.16
C ASN A 370 20.76 -8.65 -11.63
N VAL A 371 19.59 -8.67 -10.98
CA VAL A 371 18.96 -7.44 -10.47
C VAL A 371 19.18 -7.19 -8.98
N LYS A 372 20.07 -7.91 -8.30
CA LYS A 372 20.24 -7.78 -6.85
C LYS A 372 20.52 -6.34 -6.39
N ALA A 373 21.42 -5.64 -7.09
CA ALA A 373 21.75 -4.24 -6.78
C ALA A 373 20.57 -3.30 -7.11
N ALA A 374 19.91 -3.50 -8.25
CA ALA A 374 18.74 -2.73 -8.63
C ALA A 374 17.58 -2.95 -7.66
N HIS A 375 17.36 -4.17 -7.17
CA HIS A 375 16.31 -4.48 -6.20
C HIS A 375 16.51 -3.71 -4.90
N ALA A 376 17.75 -3.70 -4.37
CA ALA A 376 18.10 -2.98 -3.16
C ALA A 376 17.82 -1.48 -3.25
N LYS A 377 17.91 -0.89 -4.46
CA LYS A 377 17.60 0.52 -4.69
C LYS A 377 16.13 0.76 -5.01
N LYS A 378 15.57 0.00 -5.94
CA LYS A 378 14.28 0.30 -6.61
C LYS A 378 13.07 -0.32 -5.91
N VAL A 379 13.26 -1.37 -5.11
CA VAL A 379 12.16 -2.18 -4.54
C VAL A 379 12.25 -2.28 -3.02
N GLU A 380 13.44 -2.48 -2.47
CA GLU A 380 13.64 -2.70 -1.04
C GLU A 380 13.02 -1.62 -0.13
N PRO A 381 13.09 -0.31 -0.47
CA PRO A 381 12.44 0.74 0.32
C PRO A 381 10.91 0.65 0.35
N THR A 382 10.28 -0.06 -0.60
CA THR A 382 8.83 -0.21 -0.67
C THR A 382 8.30 -1.33 0.23
N LEU A 383 9.15 -2.12 0.86
CA LEU A 383 8.77 -3.38 1.51
C LEU A 383 8.63 -3.30 3.03
N PHE A 384 8.92 -2.15 3.65
CA PHE A 384 8.90 -2.01 5.11
C PHE A 384 7.57 -2.44 5.74
N ALA A 385 6.45 -1.85 5.32
CA ALA A 385 5.14 -2.17 5.86
C ALA A 385 4.77 -3.64 5.62
N SER A 386 5.03 -4.17 4.42
CA SER A 386 4.74 -5.58 4.10
C SER A 386 5.47 -6.55 5.04
N ARG A 387 6.73 -6.28 5.40
CA ARG A 387 7.51 -7.11 6.35
C ARG A 387 7.01 -7.04 7.78
N GLN A 388 6.52 -5.88 8.18
CA GLN A 388 6.12 -5.61 9.57
C GLN A 388 4.64 -5.91 9.83
N ILE A 389 3.81 -5.98 8.79
CA ILE A 389 2.34 -6.09 8.91
C ILE A 389 1.85 -7.39 8.29
N GLY A 390 2.45 -7.86 7.20
CA GLY A 390 1.95 -8.98 6.43
C GLY A 390 1.10 -8.55 5.22
N ASN A 391 0.31 -9.47 4.67
CA ASN A 391 -0.54 -9.19 3.52
C ASN A 391 -1.78 -8.39 3.94
N MET A 392 -2.00 -7.22 3.36
CA MET A 392 -3.22 -6.42 3.59
C MET A 392 -4.16 -6.43 2.38
N TYR A 393 -4.10 -7.48 1.54
CA TYR A 393 -4.85 -7.63 0.29
C TYR A 393 -4.91 -6.33 -0.51
N THR A 394 -6.08 -5.69 -0.62
CA THR A 394 -6.28 -4.48 -1.43
C THR A 394 -5.43 -3.30 -0.99
N ALA A 395 -5.07 -3.21 0.30
CA ALA A 395 -4.23 -2.16 0.85
C ALA A 395 -2.74 -2.42 0.67
N SER A 396 -2.32 -3.63 0.28
CA SER A 396 -0.91 -4.04 0.29
C SER A 396 -0.03 -3.21 -0.63
N VAL A 397 -0.46 -2.95 -1.88
CA VAL A 397 0.32 -2.12 -2.82
C VAL A 397 0.42 -0.67 -2.34
N TRP A 398 -0.64 -0.14 -1.73
CA TRP A 398 -0.68 1.23 -1.21
C TRP A 398 0.16 1.40 0.06
N ALA A 399 0.22 0.37 0.90
CA ALA A 399 1.15 0.34 2.02
C ALA A 399 2.61 0.23 1.58
N CYS A 400 2.88 -0.43 0.45
CA CYS A 400 4.21 -0.44 -0.14
C CYS A 400 4.57 0.94 -0.70
N LEU A 401 3.62 1.67 -1.29
CA LEU A 401 3.80 3.08 -1.66
C LEU A 401 4.05 3.96 -0.42
N ALA A 402 3.28 3.79 0.64
CA ALA A 402 3.49 4.52 1.89
C ALA A 402 4.88 4.23 2.50
N SER A 403 5.36 2.99 2.39
CA SER A 403 6.72 2.61 2.80
C SER A 403 7.77 3.37 1.97
N LEU A 404 7.62 3.41 0.65
CA LEU A 404 8.53 4.17 -0.22
C LEU A 404 8.62 5.65 0.20
N ILE A 405 7.48 6.30 0.41
CA ILE A 405 7.41 7.71 0.83
C ILE A 405 8.03 7.93 2.22
N SER A 406 7.96 6.92 3.09
CA SER A 406 8.54 6.97 4.43
C SER A 406 10.06 6.75 4.43
N GLU A 407 10.53 5.80 3.62
CA GLU A 407 11.90 5.29 3.67
C GLU A 407 12.87 6.04 2.73
N VAL A 408 12.35 6.77 1.74
CA VAL A 408 13.16 7.51 0.76
C VAL A 408 13.01 9.02 0.99
N PRO A 409 14.12 9.77 1.11
CA PRO A 409 14.08 11.23 1.21
C PRO A 409 13.30 11.86 0.05
N SER A 410 12.51 12.89 0.34
CA SER A 410 11.68 13.53 -0.69
C SER A 410 12.48 14.14 -1.84
N GLU A 411 13.71 14.59 -1.59
CA GLU A 411 14.65 15.08 -2.61
C GLU A 411 15.06 14.00 -3.61
N ASP A 412 15.08 12.72 -3.20
CA ASP A 412 15.36 11.59 -4.09
C ASP A 412 14.12 11.12 -4.86
N LEU A 413 12.92 11.53 -4.41
CA LEU A 413 11.64 11.24 -5.05
C LEU A 413 11.19 12.34 -6.04
N VAL A 414 11.84 13.51 -6.02
CA VAL A 414 11.51 14.66 -6.89
C VAL A 414 12.63 14.85 -7.92
N ARG A 415 12.33 14.69 -9.22
CA ARG A 415 13.26 15.01 -10.31
C ARG A 415 13.00 16.39 -10.89
N GLU A 416 14.05 17.16 -11.16
CA GLU A 416 13.98 18.56 -11.67
C GLU A 416 13.44 18.71 -13.11
N ALA A 417 13.26 17.64 -13.89
CA ALA A 417 12.90 17.76 -15.32
C ALA A 417 11.84 16.77 -15.85
N SER A 418 11.39 15.79 -15.06
CA SER A 418 10.35 14.84 -15.49
C SER A 418 9.99 13.92 -14.34
N ALA A 419 8.73 13.50 -14.30
CA ALA A 419 8.10 12.78 -13.20
C ALA A 419 8.92 11.58 -12.67
N PHE A 420 8.76 11.34 -11.39
CA PHE A 420 9.13 10.09 -10.75
C PHE A 420 8.17 8.98 -11.19
N SER A 421 8.69 7.90 -11.79
CA SER A 421 7.85 6.81 -12.29
C SER A 421 7.76 5.68 -11.25
N VAL A 422 6.56 5.41 -10.76
CA VAL A 422 6.23 4.22 -9.98
C VAL A 422 5.40 3.29 -10.84
N LEU A 423 5.92 2.09 -11.13
CA LEU A 423 5.09 1.04 -11.69
C LEU A 423 4.33 0.33 -10.56
N PHE A 424 3.00 0.44 -10.58
CA PHE A 424 2.08 -0.32 -9.73
C PHE A 424 1.74 -1.64 -10.41
N THR A 425 2.11 -2.77 -9.79
CA THR A 425 1.80 -4.11 -10.32
C THR A 425 1.08 -4.99 -9.34
#